data_AF-A0A8F4K4B0-F1
#
_entry.id   AF-A0A8F4K4B0-F1
#
_cell.length_a   1.000
_cell.length_b   1.000
_cell.length_c   1.000
_cell.angle_alpha   90.00
_cell.angle_beta   90.00
_cell.angle_gamma   90.00
#
_symmetry.space_group_name_H-M   'P 1'
#
loop_
_entity.id
_entity.type
_entity.pdbx_description
1 polymer ?
#
loop_
_entity_poly.entity_id
_entity_poly.type
_entity_poly.pdbx_seq_one_letter_code
_entity_poly.pdbx_strand_id
1 'polypeptide(L)'
;MVTFLDTPGHAAFTAMRARGAQATDIVILVVAADDGVMPQTVEAIQHAKAAKVPVVVAVNKCDKPEADPDRVKNELTQYGIIPEEWGGENMFVNVSAKAGTGIDDLLNAILLQAEVLELTAIREGMASGVVIESFLDKGRGPVATVLVREGTLNKGDIVLCGFEYGRVRAMRDELGREVMEAGPSIPVEILGLSGVPAAGDEATVVRDEKKAREVALYRQGKFREVKLARQQKSKLENMFANMTEGEVSELNIVLKADVQGSVEAISDSLQKLSTDEVKVKIVGSGVGGITETDATLAAASNAILLGFNVRADAS
;
A
#
# COMPACT_ATOMS: atom_id res chain seq x y z
N MET A 1 21.03 4.12 -9.11
CA MET A 1 19.93 4.78 -8.38
C MET A 1 19.16 3.69 -7.68
N VAL A 2 18.85 3.85 -6.40
CA VAL A 2 18.07 2.88 -5.60
C VAL A 2 16.85 3.61 -5.08
N THR A 3 15.67 3.03 -5.28
CA THR A 3 14.40 3.57 -4.79
C THR A 3 13.99 2.76 -3.57
N PHE A 4 13.76 3.43 -2.46
CA PHE A 4 13.28 2.80 -1.23
C PHE A 4 11.77 3.01 -1.11
N LEU A 5 11.06 1.91 -0.87
CA LEU A 5 9.65 1.93 -0.50
C LEU A 5 9.53 1.51 0.97
N ASP A 6 9.04 2.42 1.80
CA ASP A 6 8.80 2.14 3.22
C ASP A 6 7.31 1.90 3.48
N THR A 7 6.99 0.89 4.28
CA THR A 7 5.61 0.58 4.67
C THR A 7 5.54 0.34 6.17
N PRO A 8 4.48 0.79 6.87
CA PRO A 8 4.36 0.57 8.31
C PRO A 8 4.32 -0.92 8.68
N GLY A 9 5.05 -1.30 9.73
CA GLY A 9 5.08 -2.67 10.27
C GLY A 9 3.87 -3.07 11.13
N HIS A 10 2.91 -2.15 11.38
CA HIS A 10 1.78 -2.42 12.28
C HIS A 10 0.75 -3.36 11.64
N ALA A 11 0.05 -4.17 12.46
CA ALA A 11 -0.88 -5.21 11.99
C ALA A 11 -1.99 -4.71 11.04
N ALA A 12 -2.40 -3.45 11.21
CA ALA A 12 -3.40 -2.78 10.38
C ALA A 12 -2.99 -2.61 8.90
N PHE A 13 -1.69 -2.64 8.59
CA PHE A 13 -1.14 -2.33 7.26
C PHE A 13 -0.68 -3.57 6.48
N THR A 14 -1.24 -4.74 6.79
CA THR A 14 -0.88 -6.01 6.14
C THR A 14 -1.01 -5.96 4.61
N ALA A 15 -2.10 -5.39 4.09
CA ALA A 15 -2.32 -5.23 2.65
C ALA A 15 -1.32 -4.27 2.00
N MET A 16 -0.87 -3.25 2.74
CA MET A 16 0.15 -2.31 2.27
C MET A 16 1.51 -3.00 2.13
N ARG A 17 1.89 -3.83 3.11
CA ARG A 17 3.10 -4.66 3.03
C ARG A 17 3.05 -5.67 1.89
N ALA A 18 1.93 -6.36 1.72
CA ALA A 18 1.75 -7.33 0.63
C ALA A 18 1.93 -6.68 -0.75
N ARG A 19 1.34 -5.49 -0.96
CA ARG A 19 1.51 -4.70 -2.19
C ARG A 19 2.95 -4.22 -2.36
N GLY A 20 3.55 -3.70 -1.30
CA GLY A 20 4.95 -3.24 -1.31
C GLY A 20 5.90 -4.36 -1.74
N ALA A 21 5.76 -5.54 -1.14
CA ALA A 21 6.58 -6.71 -1.48
C ALA A 21 6.42 -7.13 -2.95
N GLN A 22 5.21 -7.05 -3.53
CA GLN A 22 4.98 -7.33 -4.95
C GLN A 22 5.42 -6.19 -5.89
N ALA A 23 5.71 -5.01 -5.33
CA ALA A 23 6.13 -3.83 -6.07
C ALA A 23 7.63 -3.65 -6.14
N THR A 24 8.38 -4.27 -5.23
CA THR A 24 9.82 -4.13 -5.09
C THR A 24 10.57 -5.36 -5.58
N ASP A 25 11.77 -5.15 -6.11
CA ASP A 25 12.65 -6.23 -6.55
C ASP A 25 13.42 -6.91 -5.41
N ILE A 26 13.58 -6.20 -4.27
CA ILE A 26 14.29 -6.68 -3.07
C ILE A 26 13.53 -6.22 -1.83
N VAL A 27 13.36 -7.11 -0.85
CA VAL A 27 12.81 -6.77 0.47
C VAL A 27 13.94 -6.67 1.50
N ILE A 28 13.96 -5.57 2.24
CA ILE A 28 14.88 -5.39 3.38
C ILE A 28 14.11 -5.71 4.66
N LEU A 29 14.52 -6.78 5.35
CA LEU A 29 13.94 -7.16 6.63
C LEU A 29 14.78 -6.57 7.76
N VAL A 30 14.26 -5.53 8.42
CA VAL A 30 14.92 -4.92 9.58
C VAL A 30 14.49 -5.64 10.86
N VAL A 31 15.45 -6.22 11.59
CA VAL A 31 15.21 -6.93 12.85
C VAL A 31 16.11 -6.35 13.92
N ALA A 32 15.58 -6.07 15.11
CA ALA A 32 16.37 -5.50 16.17
C ALA A 32 17.13 -6.59 16.94
N ALA A 33 18.41 -6.34 17.24
CA ALA A 33 19.30 -7.28 17.92
C ALA A 33 18.94 -7.50 19.41
N ASP A 34 18.15 -6.61 20.00
CA ASP A 34 17.66 -6.69 21.39
C ASP A 34 16.28 -7.37 21.49
N ASP A 35 15.39 -7.08 20.54
CA ASP A 35 14.01 -7.57 20.54
C ASP A 35 13.86 -8.97 19.90
N GLY A 36 14.72 -9.32 18.94
CA GLY A 36 14.64 -10.60 18.22
C GLY A 36 13.50 -10.64 17.19
N VAL A 37 13.07 -11.85 16.82
CA VAL A 37 12.01 -12.05 15.82
C VAL A 37 10.62 -11.85 16.44
N MET A 38 9.87 -10.88 15.91
CA MET A 38 8.52 -10.55 16.37
C MET A 38 7.45 -11.07 15.39
N PRO A 39 6.17 -11.17 15.80
CA PRO A 39 5.08 -11.58 14.90
C PRO A 39 5.00 -10.76 13.61
N GLN A 40 5.27 -9.45 13.68
CA GLN A 40 5.33 -8.57 12.51
C GLN A 40 6.49 -8.94 11.55
N THR A 41 7.64 -9.35 12.11
CA THR A 41 8.78 -9.86 11.33
C THR A 41 8.40 -11.14 10.58
N VAL A 42 7.72 -12.08 11.26
CA VAL A 42 7.24 -13.32 10.64
C VAL A 42 6.25 -13.04 9.51
N GLU A 43 5.35 -12.08 9.71
CA GLU A 43 4.40 -11.68 8.67
C GLU A 43 5.11 -11.08 7.45
N ALA A 44 6.13 -10.22 7.67
CA ALA A 44 6.92 -9.65 6.59
C ALA A 44 7.66 -10.74 5.78
N ILE A 45 8.21 -11.76 6.46
CA ILE A 45 8.82 -12.93 5.81
C ILE A 45 7.81 -13.67 4.93
N GLN A 46 6.56 -13.84 5.39
CA GLN A 46 5.51 -14.50 4.62
C GLN A 46 5.17 -13.72 3.35
N HIS A 47 5.04 -12.40 3.42
CA HIS A 47 4.78 -11.56 2.24
C HIS A 47 5.92 -11.62 1.23
N ALA A 48 7.17 -11.54 1.69
CA ALA A 48 8.33 -11.66 0.81
C ALA A 48 8.39 -13.03 0.11
N LYS A 49 8.15 -14.12 0.85
CA LYS A 49 8.10 -15.48 0.28
C LYS A 49 6.95 -15.68 -0.70
N ALA A 50 5.76 -15.14 -0.39
CA ALA A 50 4.62 -15.20 -1.29
C ALA A 50 4.84 -14.40 -2.58
N ALA A 51 5.53 -13.26 -2.48
CA ALA A 51 5.94 -12.44 -3.62
C ALA A 51 7.14 -13.03 -4.39
N LYS A 52 7.85 -14.02 -3.83
CA LYS A 52 9.09 -14.62 -4.35
C LYS A 52 10.20 -13.59 -4.56
N VAL A 53 10.30 -12.65 -3.63
CA VAL A 53 11.29 -11.57 -3.67
C VAL A 53 12.42 -11.91 -2.70
N PRO A 54 13.70 -11.78 -3.11
CA PRO A 54 14.83 -12.05 -2.22
C PRO A 54 14.84 -11.08 -1.05
N VAL A 55 15.31 -11.59 0.10
CA VAL A 55 15.34 -10.88 1.37
C VAL A 55 16.78 -10.62 1.79
N VAL A 56 17.10 -9.34 2.01
CA VAL A 56 18.32 -8.89 2.68
C VAL A 56 17.94 -8.53 4.12
N VAL A 57 18.68 -9.05 5.10
CA VAL A 57 18.38 -8.84 6.52
C VAL A 57 19.31 -7.77 7.10
N ALA A 58 18.73 -6.73 7.69
CA ALA A 58 19.45 -5.72 8.45
C ALA A 58 19.23 -5.94 9.95
N VAL A 59 20.25 -6.41 10.66
CA VAL A 59 20.22 -6.57 12.11
C VAL A 59 20.57 -5.23 12.74
N ASN A 60 19.56 -4.55 13.28
CA ASN A 60 19.67 -3.18 13.78
C ASN A 60 19.93 -3.12 15.30
N LYS A 61 20.35 -1.96 15.79
CA LYS A 61 20.69 -1.65 17.19
C LYS A 61 21.91 -2.43 17.73
N CYS A 62 22.86 -2.78 16.86
CA CYS A 62 24.10 -3.46 17.25
C CYS A 62 25.06 -2.60 18.10
N ASP A 63 24.75 -1.31 18.29
CA ASP A 63 25.47 -0.40 19.19
C ASP A 63 25.18 -0.66 20.67
N LYS A 64 24.10 -1.40 20.99
CA LYS A 64 23.69 -1.67 22.36
C LYS A 64 24.52 -2.80 23.00
N PRO A 65 24.88 -2.69 24.29
CA PRO A 65 25.61 -3.76 24.98
C PRO A 65 24.79 -5.05 25.11
N GLU A 66 23.46 -4.95 25.14
CA GLU A 66 22.53 -6.09 25.16
C GLU A 66 22.23 -6.69 23.78
N ALA A 67 22.80 -6.16 22.70
CA ALA A 67 22.55 -6.66 21.35
C ALA A 67 23.15 -8.06 21.13
N ASP A 68 22.35 -8.97 20.59
CA ASP A 68 22.79 -10.32 20.23
C ASP A 68 22.42 -10.66 18.77
N PRO A 69 23.28 -10.29 17.80
CA PRO A 69 23.04 -10.59 16.38
C PRO A 69 23.01 -12.09 16.07
N ASP A 70 23.76 -12.90 16.80
CA ASP A 70 23.81 -14.35 16.58
C ASP A 70 22.50 -15.01 16.99
N ARG A 71 21.87 -14.53 18.06
CA ARG A 71 20.50 -14.92 18.42
C ARG A 71 19.51 -14.63 17.30
N VAL A 72 19.57 -13.44 16.69
CA VAL A 72 18.67 -13.08 15.56
C VAL A 72 18.87 -14.00 14.36
N LYS A 73 20.12 -14.31 13.98
CA LYS A 73 20.45 -15.27 12.91
C LYS A 73 19.83 -16.65 13.17
N ASN A 74 19.96 -17.15 14.41
CA ASN A 74 19.41 -18.44 14.82
C ASN A 74 17.87 -18.46 14.78
N GLU A 75 17.21 -17.42 15.29
CA GLU A 75 15.74 -17.33 15.31
C GLU A 75 15.17 -17.26 13.88
N LEU A 76 15.78 -16.48 12.98
CA LEU A 76 15.33 -16.34 11.59
C LEU A 76 15.49 -17.62 10.75
N THR A 77 16.47 -18.45 11.09
CA THR A 77 16.68 -19.75 10.43
C THR A 77 15.46 -20.67 10.59
N GLN A 78 14.74 -20.59 11.71
CA GLN A 78 13.51 -21.37 11.94
C GLN A 78 12.40 -21.02 10.96
N TYR A 79 12.43 -19.80 10.41
CA TYR A 79 11.48 -19.31 9.42
C TYR A 79 12.00 -19.47 7.99
N GLY A 80 13.13 -20.17 7.80
CA GLY A 80 13.76 -20.42 6.51
C GLY A 80 14.31 -19.15 5.87
N ILE A 81 14.85 -18.25 6.68
CA ILE A 81 15.75 -17.16 6.26
C ILE A 81 17.14 -17.56 6.77
N ILE A 82 18.00 -18.04 5.86
CA ILE A 82 19.26 -18.70 6.22
C ILE A 82 20.43 -17.81 5.78
N PRO A 83 21.37 -17.47 6.69
CA PRO A 83 22.54 -16.67 6.34
C PRO A 83 23.44 -17.35 5.30
N GLU A 84 24.06 -16.57 4.41
CA GLU A 84 25.08 -17.06 3.45
C GLU A 84 26.26 -17.76 4.14
N GLU A 85 26.68 -17.27 5.31
CA GLU A 85 27.75 -17.87 6.13
C GLU A 85 27.47 -19.35 6.49
N TRP A 86 26.19 -19.74 6.53
CA TRP A 86 25.74 -21.10 6.85
C TRP A 86 25.29 -21.89 5.61
N GLY A 87 25.63 -21.39 4.42
CA GLY A 87 25.23 -21.99 3.14
C GLY A 87 23.82 -21.64 2.69
N GLY A 88 23.22 -20.58 3.25
CA GLY A 88 21.95 -20.02 2.81
C GLY A 88 22.07 -19.03 1.64
N GLU A 89 20.97 -18.36 1.34
CA GLU A 89 20.85 -17.38 0.23
C GLU A 89 20.62 -15.94 0.72
N ASN A 90 20.47 -15.73 2.03
CA ASN A 90 20.13 -14.42 2.58
C ASN A 90 21.37 -13.72 3.13
N MET A 91 21.63 -12.50 2.66
CA MET A 91 22.67 -11.63 3.19
C MET A 91 22.22 -11.02 4.52
N PHE A 92 23.07 -11.07 5.54
CA PHE A 92 22.85 -10.47 6.86
C PHE A 92 23.86 -9.35 7.08
N VAL A 93 23.37 -8.17 7.43
CA VAL A 93 24.22 -7.00 7.68
C VAL A 93 23.90 -6.43 9.06
N ASN A 94 24.93 -6.28 9.88
CA ASN A 94 24.84 -5.68 11.20
C ASN A 94 24.92 -4.16 11.08
N VAL A 95 23.90 -3.46 11.56
CA VAL A 95 23.77 -2.00 11.44
C VAL A 95 23.41 -1.34 12.76
N SER A 96 23.75 -0.06 12.88
CA SER A 96 23.15 0.83 13.86
C SER A 96 22.55 2.03 13.14
N ALA A 97 21.21 2.08 13.08
CA ALA A 97 20.51 3.23 12.52
C ALA A 97 20.75 4.52 13.32
N LYS A 98 21.14 4.41 14.60
CA LYS A 98 21.41 5.56 15.48
C LYS A 98 22.82 6.09 15.31
N ALA A 99 23.82 5.20 15.28
CA ALA A 99 25.22 5.59 15.10
C ALA A 99 25.59 5.78 13.62
N GLY A 100 24.77 5.27 12.70
CA GLY A 100 25.03 5.28 11.25
C GLY A 100 26.05 4.21 10.79
N THR A 101 26.44 3.28 11.66
CA THR A 101 27.42 2.23 11.34
C THR A 101 26.80 1.09 10.55
N GLY A 102 27.53 0.55 9.56
CA GLY A 102 27.09 -0.60 8.75
C GLY A 102 26.08 -0.26 7.64
N ILE A 103 25.68 1.01 7.50
CA ILE A 103 24.75 1.43 6.43
C ILE A 103 25.39 1.29 5.04
N ASP A 104 26.67 1.60 4.91
CA ASP A 104 27.40 1.41 3.65
C ASP A 104 27.46 -0.08 3.26
N ASP A 105 27.68 -0.96 4.24
CA ASP A 105 27.68 -2.42 4.03
C ASP A 105 26.30 -2.91 3.60
N LEU A 106 25.24 -2.36 4.19
CA LEU A 106 23.86 -2.69 3.80
C LEU A 106 23.56 -2.23 2.37
N LEU A 107 24.00 -1.03 1.99
CA LEU A 107 23.84 -0.53 0.65
C LEU A 107 24.60 -1.40 -0.36
N ASN A 108 25.83 -1.81 -0.04
CA ASN A 108 26.62 -2.70 -0.88
C ASN A 108 25.94 -4.08 -1.05
N ALA A 109 25.37 -4.64 0.01
CA ALA A 109 24.61 -5.89 -0.05
C ALA A 109 23.37 -5.77 -0.96
N ILE A 110 22.63 -4.66 -0.88
CA ILE A 110 21.48 -4.40 -1.76
C ILE A 110 21.91 -4.30 -3.22
N LEU A 111 23.00 -3.58 -3.49
CA LEU A 111 23.53 -3.43 -4.85
C LEU A 111 24.02 -4.77 -5.42
N LEU A 112 24.73 -5.57 -4.62
CA LEU A 112 25.16 -6.91 -5.00
C LEU A 112 23.98 -7.82 -5.31
N GLN A 113 22.96 -7.81 -4.45
CA GLN A 113 21.74 -8.59 -4.67
C GLN A 113 21.02 -8.17 -5.96
N ALA A 114 20.98 -6.87 -6.28
CA ALA A 114 20.38 -6.38 -7.52
C ALA A 114 21.20 -6.80 -8.76
N GLU A 115 22.52 -6.85 -8.66
CA GLU A 115 23.41 -7.33 -9.73
C GLU A 115 23.21 -8.82 -10.00
N VAL A 116 23.08 -9.64 -8.95
CA VAL A 116 22.79 -11.08 -9.05
C VAL A 116 21.43 -11.36 -9.71
N LEU A 117 20.44 -10.49 -9.51
CA LEU A 117 19.11 -10.62 -10.11
C LEU A 117 19.07 -10.25 -11.60
N GLU A 118 20.12 -9.62 -12.14
CA GLU A 118 20.19 -9.16 -13.54
C GLU A 118 18.95 -8.35 -13.95
N LEU A 119 18.54 -7.39 -13.10
CA LEU A 119 17.32 -6.61 -13.32
C LEU A 119 17.36 -5.86 -14.67
N THR A 120 16.32 -6.03 -15.47
CA THR A 120 16.16 -5.36 -16.78
C THR A 120 14.84 -4.61 -16.84
N ALA A 121 14.83 -3.49 -17.55
CA ALA A 121 13.62 -2.72 -17.80
C ALA A 121 13.65 -2.10 -19.20
N ILE A 122 12.48 -2.05 -19.84
CA ILE A 122 12.29 -1.35 -21.10
C ILE A 122 12.29 0.15 -20.80
N ARG A 123 13.22 0.92 -21.36
CA ARG A 123 13.31 2.36 -21.12
C ARG A 123 12.42 3.18 -22.07
N GLU A 124 12.34 2.78 -23.33
CA GLU A 124 11.57 3.46 -24.36
C GLU A 124 10.26 2.73 -24.64
N GLY A 125 9.14 3.43 -24.59
CA GLY A 125 7.83 2.83 -24.87
C GLY A 125 6.71 3.39 -24.01
N MET A 126 5.55 2.74 -24.07
CA MET A 126 4.40 3.08 -23.23
C MET A 126 4.71 2.71 -21.78
N ALA A 127 4.50 3.66 -20.87
CA ALA A 127 4.80 3.41 -19.48
C ALA A 127 3.79 2.46 -18.83
N SER A 128 4.30 1.55 -17.99
CA SER A 128 3.52 0.70 -17.10
C SER A 128 4.09 0.81 -15.68
N GLY A 129 3.23 0.67 -14.69
CA GLY A 129 3.62 0.84 -13.30
C GLY A 129 2.52 0.44 -12.33
N VAL A 130 2.76 0.71 -11.06
CA VAL A 130 1.84 0.41 -9.97
C VAL A 130 1.56 1.66 -9.14
N VAL A 131 0.31 1.86 -8.75
CA VAL A 131 -0.05 2.92 -7.81
C VAL A 131 0.45 2.54 -6.42
N ILE A 132 1.33 3.34 -5.86
CA ILE A 132 1.84 3.16 -4.49
C ILE A 132 0.84 3.72 -3.49
N GLU A 133 0.42 4.96 -3.70
CA GLU A 133 -0.53 5.66 -2.83
C GLU A 133 -1.33 6.68 -3.63
N SER A 134 -2.51 7.03 -3.14
CA SER A 134 -3.40 8.01 -3.77
C SER A 134 -4.14 8.81 -2.72
N PHE A 135 -4.36 10.09 -3.02
CA PHE A 135 -5.01 11.03 -2.13
C PHE A 135 -5.71 12.16 -2.89
N LEU A 136 -6.55 12.92 -2.19
CA LEU A 136 -7.26 14.06 -2.75
C LEU A 136 -6.66 15.35 -2.21
N ASP A 137 -6.04 16.14 -3.09
CA ASP A 137 -5.45 17.42 -2.74
C ASP A 137 -6.44 18.57 -2.99
N LYS A 138 -6.58 19.45 -1.98
CA LYS A 138 -7.43 20.64 -2.07
C LYS A 138 -6.83 21.65 -3.04
N GLY A 139 -7.35 21.68 -4.25
CA GLY A 139 -6.99 22.64 -5.31
C GLY A 139 -6.32 21.99 -6.52
N ARG A 140 -5.57 20.90 -6.32
CA ARG A 140 -4.96 20.14 -7.42
C ARG A 140 -5.85 19.01 -7.94
N GLY A 141 -6.78 18.53 -7.11
CA GLY A 141 -7.69 17.43 -7.41
C GLY A 141 -7.10 16.08 -6.99
N PRO A 142 -7.53 14.96 -7.61
CA PRO A 142 -7.02 13.64 -7.28
C PRO A 142 -5.57 13.49 -7.74
N VAL A 143 -4.77 12.92 -6.84
CA VAL A 143 -3.33 12.70 -7.00
C VAL A 143 -3.02 11.24 -6.71
N ALA A 144 -2.07 10.68 -7.45
CA ALA A 144 -1.58 9.33 -7.22
C ALA A 144 -0.06 9.28 -7.38
N THR A 145 0.63 8.60 -6.49
CA THR A 145 2.05 8.28 -6.63
C THR A 145 2.17 6.94 -7.34
N VAL A 146 2.78 6.94 -8.51
CA VAL A 146 2.96 5.75 -9.36
C VAL A 146 4.43 5.40 -9.43
N LEU A 147 4.76 4.15 -9.14
CA LEU A 147 6.09 3.58 -9.40
C LEU A 147 6.13 3.04 -10.83
N VAL A 148 6.89 3.68 -11.70
CA VAL A 148 7.06 3.26 -13.10
C VAL A 148 7.95 2.02 -13.14
N ARG A 149 7.50 0.95 -13.79
CA ARG A 149 8.23 -0.31 -13.95
C ARG A 149 8.82 -0.46 -15.35
N GLU A 150 8.06 -0.10 -16.37
CA GLU A 150 8.50 -0.16 -17.76
C GLU A 150 8.13 1.13 -18.49
N GLY A 151 8.86 1.42 -19.56
CA GLY A 151 8.69 2.60 -20.39
C GLY A 151 9.06 3.89 -19.69
N THR A 152 8.69 5.00 -20.32
CA THR A 152 8.89 6.35 -19.76
C THR A 152 7.55 7.06 -19.75
N LEU A 153 7.11 7.49 -18.57
CA LEU A 153 5.88 8.26 -18.40
C LEU A 153 6.15 9.73 -18.69
N ASN A 154 5.35 10.34 -19.55
CA ASN A 154 5.49 11.74 -19.93
C ASN A 154 4.30 12.59 -19.52
N LYS A 155 4.55 13.89 -19.31
CA LYS A 155 3.48 14.86 -19.15
C LYS A 155 2.63 14.91 -20.43
N GLY A 156 1.31 14.76 -20.28
CA GLY A 156 0.37 14.71 -21.39
C GLY A 156 -0.03 13.29 -21.83
N ASP A 157 0.64 12.26 -21.31
CA ASP A 157 0.24 10.88 -21.54
C ASP A 157 -1.14 10.61 -20.92
N ILE A 158 -1.86 9.67 -21.54
CA ILE A 158 -3.16 9.23 -21.06
C ILE A 158 -2.94 7.96 -20.26
N VAL A 159 -3.29 8.00 -18.99
CA VAL A 159 -3.08 6.90 -18.06
C VAL A 159 -4.42 6.30 -17.67
N LEU A 160 -4.46 4.97 -17.63
CA LEU A 160 -5.54 4.17 -17.06
C LEU A 160 -5.01 3.52 -15.77
N CYS A 161 -5.63 3.84 -14.63
CA CYS A 161 -5.32 3.29 -13.31
C CYS A 161 -6.56 2.59 -12.76
N GLY A 162 -6.63 1.25 -12.85
CA GLY A 162 -7.80 0.51 -12.38
C GLY A 162 -9.09 0.92 -13.10
N PHE A 163 -9.99 1.60 -12.38
CA PHE A 163 -11.26 2.17 -12.87
C PHE A 163 -11.16 3.64 -13.25
N GLU A 164 -10.06 4.29 -12.89
CA GLU A 164 -9.84 5.71 -13.11
C GLU A 164 -8.99 5.91 -14.36
N TYR A 165 -9.23 7.01 -15.06
CA TYR A 165 -8.47 7.35 -16.26
C TYR A 165 -8.27 8.86 -16.31
N GLY A 166 -7.25 9.30 -17.04
CA GLY A 166 -7.07 10.73 -17.24
C GLY A 166 -5.81 11.05 -18.01
N ARG A 167 -5.69 12.32 -18.37
CA ARG A 167 -4.47 12.86 -18.96
C ARG A 167 -3.60 13.42 -17.86
N VAL A 168 -2.32 13.05 -17.85
CA VAL A 168 -1.35 13.57 -16.90
C VAL A 168 -1.14 15.06 -17.16
N ARG A 169 -1.69 15.90 -16.28
CA ARG A 169 -1.61 17.37 -16.36
C ARG A 169 -0.31 17.90 -15.80
N ALA A 170 0.21 17.25 -14.77
CA ALA A 170 1.47 17.58 -14.14
C ALA A 170 2.05 16.32 -13.48
N MET A 171 3.37 16.29 -13.35
CA MET A 171 4.10 15.25 -12.63
C MET A 171 5.07 15.90 -11.65
N ARG A 172 5.27 15.29 -10.49
CA ARG A 172 6.25 15.74 -9.48
C ARG A 172 7.09 14.60 -8.95
N ASP A 173 8.34 14.91 -8.63
CA ASP A 173 9.25 13.99 -7.93
C ASP A 173 9.03 13.98 -6.42
N GLU A 174 9.80 13.15 -5.70
CA GLU A 174 9.76 13.02 -4.25
C GLU A 174 10.11 14.31 -3.48
N LEU A 175 10.78 15.27 -4.14
CA LEU A 175 11.11 16.58 -3.58
C LEU A 175 10.06 17.65 -3.94
N GLY A 176 8.97 17.26 -4.60
CA GLY A 176 7.87 18.15 -5.01
C GLY A 176 8.21 19.04 -6.21
N ARG A 177 9.31 18.78 -6.91
CA ARG A 177 9.71 19.53 -8.11
C ARG A 177 8.97 18.98 -9.32
N GLU A 178 8.62 19.86 -10.25
CA GLU A 178 7.95 19.43 -11.49
C GLU A 178 8.92 18.67 -12.39
N VAL A 179 8.47 17.51 -12.87
CA VAL A 179 9.20 16.67 -13.81
C VAL A 179 8.39 16.47 -15.09
N MET A 180 9.10 16.29 -16.21
CA MET A 180 8.47 16.13 -17.53
C MET A 180 8.42 14.67 -17.99
N GLU A 181 9.36 13.86 -17.50
CA GLU A 181 9.51 12.45 -17.79
C GLU A 181 9.85 11.68 -16.51
N ALA A 182 9.38 10.44 -16.40
CA ALA A 182 9.75 9.50 -15.35
C ALA A 182 10.03 8.13 -15.98
N GLY A 183 11.27 7.66 -15.85
CA GLY A 183 11.70 6.36 -16.35
C GLY A 183 11.45 5.21 -15.36
N PRO A 184 11.88 3.99 -15.69
CA PRO A 184 11.76 2.82 -14.82
C PRO A 184 12.40 3.03 -13.44
N SER A 185 11.79 2.41 -12.43
CA SER A 185 12.19 2.44 -11.02
C SER A 185 12.05 3.81 -10.33
N ILE A 186 11.48 4.83 -10.98
CA ILE A 186 11.26 6.16 -10.40
C ILE A 186 9.79 6.27 -9.94
N PRO A 187 9.55 6.62 -8.67
CA PRO A 187 8.22 7.00 -8.22
C PRO A 187 7.91 8.43 -8.67
N VAL A 188 6.71 8.65 -9.22
CA VAL A 188 6.27 9.96 -9.68
C VAL A 188 4.84 10.24 -9.25
N GLU A 189 4.62 11.43 -8.72
CA GLU A 189 3.29 11.92 -8.37
C GLU A 189 2.60 12.42 -9.64
N ILE A 190 1.47 11.80 -10.01
CA ILE A 190 0.69 12.16 -11.20
C ILE A 190 -0.60 12.88 -10.82
N LEU A 191 -0.95 13.87 -11.64
CA LEU A 191 -2.15 14.69 -11.48
C LEU A 191 -3.01 14.69 -12.73
N GLY A 192 -4.33 14.70 -12.56
CA GLY A 192 -5.29 14.79 -13.68
C GLY A 192 -6.04 13.51 -14.00
N LEU A 193 -6.07 12.56 -13.07
CA LEU A 193 -6.99 11.44 -13.11
C LEU A 193 -8.43 11.90 -12.84
N SER A 194 -9.41 11.10 -13.27
CA SER A 194 -10.84 11.33 -13.02
C SER A 194 -11.24 11.25 -11.55
N GLY A 195 -10.48 10.47 -10.77
CA GLY A 195 -10.75 10.19 -9.37
C GLY A 195 -9.50 9.66 -8.68
N VAL A 196 -9.64 9.30 -7.41
CA VAL A 196 -8.57 8.71 -6.60
C VAL A 196 -8.48 7.21 -6.92
N PRO A 197 -7.45 6.73 -7.63
CA PRO A 197 -7.32 5.31 -7.96
C PRO A 197 -7.07 4.48 -6.70
N ALA A 198 -7.29 3.17 -6.74
CA ALA A 198 -6.96 2.33 -5.60
C ALA A 198 -5.44 2.12 -5.52
N ALA A 199 -4.89 2.07 -4.31
CA ALA A 199 -3.49 1.70 -4.12
C ALA A 199 -3.29 0.24 -4.55
N GLY A 200 -2.19 -0.05 -5.23
CA GLY A 200 -1.90 -1.34 -5.86
C GLY A 200 -2.53 -1.56 -7.23
N ASP A 201 -3.36 -0.64 -7.73
CA ASP A 201 -3.86 -0.73 -9.10
C ASP A 201 -2.71 -0.61 -10.10
N GLU A 202 -2.82 -1.36 -11.19
CA GLU A 202 -1.92 -1.22 -12.33
C GLU A 202 -2.20 0.09 -13.06
N ALA A 203 -1.14 0.85 -13.32
CA ALA A 203 -1.15 2.09 -14.07
C ALA A 203 -0.53 1.83 -15.44
N THR A 204 -1.30 2.03 -16.50
CA THR A 204 -0.83 1.80 -17.88
C THR A 204 -1.11 3.01 -18.76
N VAL A 205 -0.11 3.43 -19.51
CA VAL A 205 -0.27 4.45 -20.56
C VAL A 205 -0.99 3.85 -21.76
N VAL A 206 -2.00 4.56 -22.24
CA VAL A 206 -2.75 4.22 -23.44
C VAL A 206 -2.67 5.33 -24.48
N ARG A 207 -2.90 4.96 -25.75
CA ARG A 207 -2.81 5.91 -26.87
C ARG A 207 -4.04 6.80 -27.04
N ASP A 208 -5.22 6.32 -26.63
CA ASP A 208 -6.50 6.97 -26.93
C ASP A 208 -7.35 7.08 -25.66
N GLU A 209 -7.70 8.32 -25.32
CA GLU A 209 -8.49 8.68 -24.15
C GLU A 209 -9.90 8.10 -24.22
N LYS A 210 -10.47 8.02 -25.43
CA LYS A 210 -11.81 7.49 -25.64
C LYS A 210 -11.86 6.01 -25.31
N LYS A 211 -10.83 5.26 -25.70
CA LYS A 211 -10.71 3.82 -25.39
C LYS A 211 -10.43 3.60 -23.90
N ALA A 212 -9.55 4.40 -23.29
CA ALA A 212 -9.34 4.33 -21.84
C ALA A 212 -10.63 4.54 -21.06
N ARG A 213 -11.42 5.55 -21.44
CA ARG A 213 -12.72 5.84 -20.84
C ARG A 213 -13.69 4.67 -20.96
N GLU A 214 -13.76 4.04 -22.13
CA GLU A 214 -14.62 2.87 -22.36
C GLU A 214 -14.23 1.68 -21.46
N VAL A 215 -12.92 1.39 -21.37
CA VAL A 215 -12.40 0.32 -20.52
C VAL A 215 -12.64 0.62 -19.03
N ALA A 216 -12.41 1.86 -18.60
CA ALA A 216 -12.66 2.31 -17.24
C ALA A 216 -14.13 2.14 -16.84
N LEU A 217 -15.06 2.62 -17.68
CA LEU A 217 -16.50 2.48 -17.47
C LEU A 217 -16.96 1.02 -17.45
N TYR A 218 -16.39 0.18 -18.33
CA TYR A 218 -16.67 -1.25 -18.33
C TYR A 218 -16.23 -1.91 -17.01
N ARG A 219 -15.02 -1.62 -16.53
CA ARG A 219 -14.51 -2.15 -15.25
C ARG A 219 -15.35 -1.64 -14.07
N GLN A 220 -15.77 -0.38 -14.08
CA GLN A 220 -16.64 0.20 -13.06
C GLN A 220 -18.02 -0.47 -13.04
N GLY A 221 -18.61 -0.72 -14.21
CA GLY A 221 -19.87 -1.45 -14.35
C GLY A 221 -19.78 -2.87 -13.77
N LYS A 222 -18.72 -3.60 -14.14
CA LYS A 222 -18.44 -4.95 -13.60
C LYS A 222 -18.25 -4.94 -12.09
N PHE A 223 -17.49 -3.99 -11.55
CA PHE A 223 -17.29 -3.86 -10.11
C PHE A 223 -18.61 -3.61 -9.37
N ARG A 224 -19.48 -2.74 -9.93
CA ARG A 224 -20.81 -2.47 -9.38
C ARG A 224 -21.71 -3.71 -9.39
N GLU A 225 -21.72 -4.48 -10.47
CA GLU A 225 -22.45 -5.75 -10.57
C GLU A 225 -22.03 -6.73 -9.46
N VAL A 226 -20.72 -6.94 -9.28
CA VAL A 226 -20.18 -7.84 -8.25
C VAL A 226 -20.53 -7.33 -6.85
N LYS A 227 -20.44 -6.02 -6.60
CA LYS A 227 -20.78 -5.43 -5.30
C LYS A 227 -22.26 -5.63 -4.95
N LEU A 228 -23.16 -5.43 -5.93
CA LEU A 228 -24.59 -5.67 -5.75
C LEU A 228 -24.90 -7.15 -5.50
N ALA A 229 -24.26 -8.05 -6.24
CA ALA A 229 -24.43 -9.50 -6.05
C ALA A 229 -23.96 -9.94 -4.65
N ARG A 230 -22.82 -9.43 -4.16
CA ARG A 230 -22.36 -9.67 -2.78
C ARG A 230 -23.36 -9.14 -1.75
N GLN A 231 -23.90 -7.94 -1.96
CA GLN A 231 -24.89 -7.36 -1.06
C GLN A 231 -26.19 -8.18 -1.00
N GLN A 232 -26.66 -8.71 -2.14
CA GLN A 232 -27.82 -9.59 -2.18
C GLN A 232 -27.55 -10.91 -1.46
N LYS A 233 -26.37 -11.51 -1.67
CA LYS A 233 -25.98 -12.75 -0.98
C LYS A 233 -25.94 -12.57 0.54
N SER A 234 -25.27 -11.52 1.03
CA SER A 234 -25.20 -11.24 2.47
C SER A 234 -26.56 -10.89 3.08
N LYS A 235 -27.45 -10.22 2.34
CA LYS A 235 -28.83 -9.99 2.81
C LYS A 235 -29.60 -11.30 2.97
N LEU A 236 -29.49 -12.23 2.02
CA LEU A 236 -30.13 -13.54 2.11
C LEU A 236 -29.59 -14.34 3.30
N GLU A 237 -28.26 -14.40 3.47
CA GLU A 237 -27.62 -15.06 4.61
C GLU A 237 -28.06 -14.45 5.95
N ASN A 238 -28.09 -13.12 6.06
CA ASN A 238 -28.52 -12.42 7.28
C ASN A 238 -30.03 -12.55 7.54
N MET A 239 -30.89 -12.72 6.52
CA MET A 239 -32.32 -12.97 6.74
C MET A 239 -32.57 -14.32 7.44
N PHE A 240 -31.70 -15.31 7.26
CA PHE A 240 -31.77 -16.58 8.00
C PHE A 240 -31.18 -16.47 9.41
N ALA A 241 -30.10 -15.70 9.60
CA ALA A 241 -29.45 -15.52 10.91
C ALA A 241 -30.23 -14.59 11.87
N ASN A 242 -30.92 -13.58 11.33
CA ASN A 242 -31.74 -12.64 12.12
C ASN A 242 -33.02 -13.29 12.72
N MET A 243 -33.30 -14.55 12.38
CA MET A 243 -34.36 -15.35 13.01
C MET A 243 -33.88 -16.09 14.28
N THR A 244 -32.56 -16.13 14.55
CA THR A 244 -31.96 -16.97 15.60
C THR A 244 -31.29 -16.22 16.75
N GLU A 245 -30.99 -14.93 16.63
CA GLU A 245 -30.31 -14.13 17.68
C GLU A 245 -31.14 -12.93 18.13
N GLY A 246 -31.10 -12.63 19.44
CA GLY A 246 -31.73 -11.44 20.04
C GLY A 246 -31.10 -10.12 19.54
N GLU A 247 -31.59 -8.98 20.03
CA GLU A 247 -31.17 -7.63 19.60
C GLU A 247 -29.64 -7.43 19.63
N VAL A 248 -28.98 -7.64 18.49
CA VAL A 248 -27.57 -7.29 18.30
C VAL A 248 -27.49 -5.77 18.10
N SER A 249 -26.68 -5.09 18.91
CA SER A 249 -26.48 -3.64 18.77
C SER A 249 -25.54 -3.35 17.60
N GLU A 250 -25.95 -2.48 16.67
CA GLU A 250 -25.09 -2.05 15.54
C GLU A 250 -24.49 -0.66 15.80
N LEU A 251 -23.17 -0.52 15.64
CA LEU A 251 -22.47 0.76 15.64
C LEU A 251 -22.11 1.15 14.21
N ASN A 252 -22.82 2.13 13.68
CA ASN A 252 -22.56 2.66 12.34
C ASN A 252 -21.44 3.70 12.37
N ILE A 253 -20.51 3.62 11.40
CA ILE A 253 -19.38 4.54 11.25
C ILE A 253 -19.32 5.05 9.81
N VAL A 254 -19.05 6.35 9.65
CA VAL A 254 -18.62 6.96 8.40
C VAL A 254 -17.16 7.38 8.56
N LEU A 255 -16.28 6.90 7.68
CA LEU A 255 -14.84 7.09 7.79
C LEU A 255 -14.27 7.92 6.63
N LYS A 256 -13.50 8.94 6.95
CA LYS A 256 -12.67 9.68 5.98
C LYS A 256 -11.21 9.63 6.38
N ALA A 257 -10.33 9.49 5.40
CA ALA A 257 -8.90 9.66 5.61
C ALA A 257 -8.27 10.51 4.50
N ASP A 258 -7.07 10.99 4.76
CA ASP A 258 -6.27 11.77 3.82
C ASP A 258 -5.82 10.94 2.61
N VAL A 259 -5.41 9.69 2.86
CA VAL A 259 -4.91 8.76 1.85
C VAL A 259 -5.78 7.51 1.74
N GLN A 260 -5.87 6.93 0.54
CA GLN A 260 -6.66 5.72 0.27
C GLN A 260 -6.18 4.51 1.11
N GLY A 261 -4.87 4.37 1.33
CA GLY A 261 -4.30 3.27 2.12
C GLY A 261 -4.75 3.27 3.58
N SER A 262 -4.88 4.45 4.19
CA SER A 262 -5.36 4.62 5.56
C SER A 262 -6.83 4.25 5.71
N VAL A 263 -7.67 4.60 4.72
CA VAL A 263 -9.08 4.19 4.72
C VAL A 263 -9.20 2.67 4.78
N GLU A 264 -8.43 1.97 3.95
CA GLU A 264 -8.42 0.50 3.87
C GLU A 264 -7.94 -0.13 5.19
N ALA A 265 -6.79 0.31 5.70
CA ALA A 265 -6.17 -0.21 6.92
C ALA A 265 -7.03 -0.01 8.17
N ILE A 266 -7.61 1.19 8.33
CA ILE A 266 -8.48 1.51 9.46
C ILE A 266 -9.80 0.75 9.34
N SER A 267 -10.35 0.61 8.13
CA SER A 267 -11.61 -0.12 7.93
C SER A 267 -11.50 -1.59 8.33
N ASP A 268 -10.41 -2.26 7.93
CA ASP A 268 -10.13 -3.65 8.30
C ASP A 268 -9.93 -3.79 9.83
N SER A 269 -9.21 -2.85 10.43
CA SER A 269 -8.99 -2.85 11.89
C SER A 269 -10.28 -2.65 12.67
N LEU A 270 -11.16 -1.75 12.22
CA LEU A 270 -12.47 -1.52 12.84
C LEU A 270 -13.38 -2.76 12.73
N GLN A 271 -13.33 -3.48 11.61
CA GLN A 271 -14.09 -4.72 11.45
C GLN A 271 -13.60 -5.83 12.38
N LYS A 272 -12.29 -5.93 12.62
CA LYS A 272 -11.69 -6.90 13.57
C LYS A 272 -12.07 -6.64 15.03
N LEU A 273 -12.44 -5.40 15.37
CA LEU A 273 -12.93 -5.04 16.71
C LEU A 273 -14.42 -5.36 16.92
N SER A 274 -15.13 -5.77 15.87
CA SER A 274 -16.54 -6.17 15.96
C SER A 274 -16.69 -7.42 16.82
N THR A 275 -17.68 -7.41 17.71
CA THR A 275 -18.03 -8.57 18.57
C THR A 275 -19.43 -9.08 18.24
N ASP A 276 -19.81 -10.21 18.80
CA ASP A 276 -21.16 -10.78 18.64
C ASP A 276 -22.22 -9.92 19.35
N GLU A 277 -21.85 -9.19 20.41
CA GLU A 277 -22.73 -8.27 21.14
C GLU A 277 -22.91 -6.92 20.42
N VAL A 278 -21.83 -6.38 19.83
CA VAL A 278 -21.83 -5.09 19.13
C VAL A 278 -21.17 -5.23 17.77
N LYS A 279 -21.99 -5.12 16.71
CA LYS A 279 -21.51 -5.17 15.33
C LYS A 279 -21.08 -3.79 14.83
N VAL A 280 -19.81 -3.65 14.46
CA VAL A 280 -19.28 -2.41 13.86
C VAL A 280 -19.49 -2.43 12.35
N LYS A 281 -20.15 -1.41 11.81
CA LYS A 281 -20.51 -1.33 10.39
C LYS A 281 -20.08 -0.01 9.78
N ILE A 282 -19.26 -0.09 8.75
CA ILE A 282 -18.82 1.09 7.98
C ILE A 282 -19.84 1.34 6.87
N VAL A 283 -20.61 2.42 7.01
CA VAL A 283 -21.69 2.78 6.10
C VAL A 283 -21.15 3.53 4.87
N GLY A 284 -20.14 4.37 5.09
CA GLY A 284 -19.46 5.11 4.04
C GLY A 284 -17.99 5.26 4.38
N SER A 285 -17.14 5.07 3.38
CA SER A 285 -15.71 5.35 3.48
C SER A 285 -15.26 6.18 2.28
N GLY A 286 -14.34 7.11 2.49
CA GLY A 286 -13.85 7.95 1.40
C GLY A 286 -12.53 8.65 1.70
N VAL A 287 -11.94 9.21 0.65
CA VAL A 287 -10.66 9.90 0.71
C VAL A 287 -10.88 11.40 0.58
N GLY A 288 -10.07 12.18 1.32
CA GLY A 288 -10.10 13.63 1.33
C GLY A 288 -10.95 14.22 2.46
N GLY A 289 -11.13 15.54 2.40
CA GLY A 289 -11.86 16.30 3.40
C GLY A 289 -13.29 15.79 3.64
N ILE A 290 -13.79 16.02 4.85
CA ILE A 290 -15.18 15.69 5.21
C ILE A 290 -16.11 16.72 4.55
N THR A 291 -17.11 16.23 3.81
CA THR A 291 -18.08 17.06 3.07
C THR A 291 -19.47 17.03 3.72
N GLU A 292 -20.34 17.97 3.34
CA GLU A 292 -21.75 18.01 3.77
C GLU A 292 -22.50 16.70 3.49
N THR A 293 -22.21 16.05 2.37
CA THR A 293 -22.80 14.76 1.99
C THR A 293 -22.45 13.66 3.00
N ASP A 294 -21.22 13.68 3.53
CA ASP A 294 -20.77 12.71 4.53
C ASP A 294 -21.44 12.96 5.88
N ALA A 295 -21.59 14.23 6.28
CA ALA A 295 -22.33 14.61 7.48
C ALA A 295 -23.82 14.21 7.39
N THR A 296 -24.43 14.41 6.22
CA THR A 296 -25.82 14.03 5.96
C THR A 296 -25.98 12.51 6.01
N LEU A 297 -25.04 11.75 5.44
CA LEU A 297 -25.05 10.28 5.51
C LEU A 297 -24.94 9.78 6.95
N ALA A 298 -24.06 10.40 7.74
CA ALA A 298 -23.88 10.07 9.14
C ALA A 298 -25.15 10.37 9.96
N ALA A 299 -25.76 11.52 9.75
CA ALA A 299 -27.03 11.89 10.40
C ALA A 299 -28.18 10.93 10.02
N ALA A 300 -28.31 10.59 8.74
CA ALA A 300 -29.37 9.69 8.26
C ALA A 300 -29.22 8.25 8.77
N SER A 301 -27.98 7.81 9.03
CA SER A 301 -27.67 6.44 9.45
C SER A 301 -27.39 6.31 10.96
N ASN A 302 -27.56 7.40 11.73
CA ASN A 302 -27.15 7.52 13.13
C ASN A 302 -25.72 6.99 13.35
N ALA A 303 -24.79 7.41 12.49
CA ALA A 303 -23.42 6.92 12.45
C ALA A 303 -22.44 7.94 13.05
N ILE A 304 -21.36 7.45 13.64
CA ILE A 304 -20.24 8.28 14.08
C ILE A 304 -19.40 8.66 12.86
N LEU A 305 -19.15 9.95 12.66
CA LEU A 305 -18.28 10.46 11.61
C LEU A 305 -16.85 10.60 12.13
N LEU A 306 -15.91 9.85 11.54
CA LEU A 306 -14.50 9.82 11.90
C LEU A 306 -13.63 10.31 10.75
N GLY A 307 -12.63 11.13 11.08
CA GLY A 307 -11.63 11.64 10.14
C GLY A 307 -10.21 11.30 10.60
N PHE A 308 -9.39 10.72 9.73
CA PHE A 308 -7.96 10.52 9.96
C PHE A 308 -7.15 11.53 9.14
N ASN A 309 -6.45 12.43 9.83
CA ASN A 309 -5.66 13.50 9.22
C ASN A 309 -6.41 14.39 8.19
N VAL A 310 -7.74 14.41 8.29
CA VAL A 310 -8.61 15.26 7.47
C VAL A 310 -9.37 16.24 8.33
N ARG A 311 -9.75 17.35 7.73
CA ARG A 311 -10.56 18.38 8.38
C ARG A 311 -11.94 18.44 7.75
N ALA A 312 -12.92 18.85 8.54
CA ALA A 312 -14.20 19.28 8.01
C ALA A 312 -13.99 20.47 7.07
N ASP A 313 -14.64 20.42 5.91
CA ASP A 313 -14.72 21.61 5.09
C ASP A 313 -15.53 22.70 5.81
N ALA A 314 -15.27 23.96 5.49
CA ALA A 314 -15.96 25.08 6.10
C ALA A 314 -17.39 25.29 5.56
N SER A 315 -17.81 24.43 4.62
CA SER A 315 -19.09 24.49 3.90
C SER A 315 -20.10 23.53 4.52
#